data_AF-A0A819KE14-F1
#
_entry.id   AF-A0A819KE14-F1
#
_cell.length_a   1.000
_cell.length_b   1.000
_cell.length_c   1.000
_cell.angle_alpha   90.00
_cell.angle_beta   90.00
_cell.angle_gamma   90.00
#
_symmetry.space_group_name_H-M   'P 1'
#
loop_
_entity.id
_entity.type
_entity.pdbx_description
1 polymer ?
#
loop_
_entity_poly.entity_id
_entity_poly.type
_entity_poly.pdbx_seq_one_letter_code
_entity_poly.pdbx_strand_id
1 'polypeptide(L)' 'MTVQSRIGEENKSGQYSSKELDTWIEQLKECKPLQENHIKYLCEQAKDILSKESNVQEVKCPVTVCGDVH' A
#
# COMPACT_ATOMS: atom_id res chain seq x y z
N MET A 1 19.61 31.27 -6.75
CA MET A 1 19.35 29.81 -6.78
C MET A 1 18.30 29.52 -5.73
N THR A 2 17.02 29.56 -6.10
CA THR A 2 15.91 29.34 -5.17
C THR A 2 15.28 28.00 -5.51
N VAL A 3 15.56 26.99 -4.69
CA VAL A 3 14.87 25.71 -4.75
C VAL A 3 13.54 25.85 -4.01
N GLN A 4 12.44 25.96 -4.74
CA GLN A 4 11.11 25.67 -4.22
C GLN A 4 10.64 24.37 -4.85
N SER A 5 11.08 23.25 -4.27
CA SER A 5 10.39 21.97 -4.44
C SER A 5 9.11 22.04 -3.62
N ARG A 6 8.04 22.61 -4.21
CA ARG A 6 6.69 22.42 -3.68
C ARG A 6 6.20 21.06 -4.19
N ILE A 7 6.50 20.01 -3.43
CA ILE A 7 5.74 18.77 -3.57
C ILE A 7 4.40 19.05 -2.90
N GLY A 8 3.36 19.14 -3.73
CA GLY A 8 2.00 19.44 -3.29
C GLY A 8 1.51 18.37 -2.32
N GLU A 9 1.23 18.79 -1.09
CA GLU A 9 0.37 18.04 -0.18
C GLU A 9 -1.07 18.15 -0.67
N GLU A 10 -1.48 17.27 -1.57
CA GLU A 10 -2.90 17.02 -1.82
C GLU A 10 -3.36 15.84 -0.94
N ASN A 11 -3.68 16.15 0.31
CA ASN A 11 -4.41 15.26 1.20
C ASN A 11 -5.82 15.05 0.66
N LYS A 12 -6.01 14.07 -0.22
CA LYS A 12 -7.31 13.39 -0.36
C LYS A 12 -7.37 12.30 0.70
N SER A 13 -8.02 12.60 1.82
CA SER A 13 -8.56 11.59 2.73
C SER A 13 -9.72 10.87 2.02
N GLY A 14 -9.39 10.08 1.01
CA GLY A 14 -10.31 9.26 0.24
C GLY A 14 -10.26 7.85 0.80
N GLN A 15 -11.29 7.45 1.52
CA GLN A 15 -11.50 6.06 1.84
C GLN A 15 -11.80 5.32 0.53
N TYR A 16 -10.83 4.57 0.01
CA TYR A 16 -11.01 3.82 -1.23
C TYR A 16 -11.98 2.66 -1.02
N SER A 17 -12.89 2.48 -1.96
CA SER A 17 -13.77 1.31 -2.00
C SER A 17 -12.97 0.06 -2.37
N SER A 18 -13.41 -1.12 -1.91
CA SER A 18 -12.80 -2.40 -2.29
C SER A 18 -12.60 -2.53 -3.81
N LYS A 19 -13.54 -2.01 -4.60
CA LYS A 19 -13.47 -2.02 -6.07
C LYS A 19 -12.32 -1.20 -6.65
N GLU A 20 -11.97 -0.09 -6.00
CA GLU A 20 -10.85 0.75 -6.43
C GLU A 20 -9.52 0.08 -6.09
N LEU A 21 -9.44 -0.58 -4.93
CA LEU A 21 -8.29 -1.41 -4.56
C LEU A 21 -8.10 -2.59 -5.51
N ASP A 22 -9.18 -3.26 -5.91
CA ASP A 22 -9.14 -4.35 -6.90
C ASP A 22 -8.57 -3.85 -8.23
N THR A 23 -8.95 -2.65 -8.66
CA THR A 23 -8.42 -2.01 -9.88
C THR A 23 -6.92 -1.75 -9.78
N TRP A 24 -6.44 -1.31 -8.61
CA TRP A 24 -5.01 -1.09 -8.38
C TRP A 24 -4.22 -2.40 -8.38
N ILE A 25 -4.81 -3.49 -7.85
CA ILE A 25 -4.22 -4.82 -7.91
C ILE A 25 -4.07 -5.28 -9.37
N GLU A 26 -5.10 -5.09 -10.20
CA GLU A 26 -5.03 -5.40 -11.63
C GLU A 26 -3.95 -4.58 -12.34
N GLN A 27 -3.89 -3.28 -12.08
CA GLN A 27 -2.86 -2.39 -12.63
C GLN A 27 -1.44 -2.84 -12.25
N LEU A 28 -1.21 -3.21 -10.99
CA LEU A 28 0.09 -3.69 -10.52
C LEU A 28 0.46 -5.07 -11.12
N LYS A 29 -0.53 -5.94 -11.36
CA LYS A 29 -0.32 -7.21 -12.08
C LYS A 29 0.12 -7.02 -13.52
N GLU A 30 -0.28 -5.91 -14.16
CA GLU A 30 0.19 -5.50 -15.49
C GLU A 30 1.56 -4.79 -15.44
N CYS A 31 2.24 -4.78 -14.29
CA CYS A 31 3.50 -4.06 -14.04
C CYS A 31 3.40 -2.54 -14.28
N LYS A 32 2.21 -1.95 -14.10
CA LYS A 32 2.00 -0.51 -14.19
C LYS A 32 2.10 0.12 -12.79
N PRO A 33 3.03 1.05 -12.55
CA PRO A 33 3.19 1.67 -11.24
C PRO A 33 1.97 2.53 -10.87
N LEU A 34 1.67 2.60 -9.57
CA LEU A 34 0.66 3.51 -9.03
C LEU A 34 1.25 4.90 -8.79
N GLN A 35 0.38 5.90 -8.68
CA GLN A 35 0.78 7.27 -8.33
C GLN A 35 1.27 7.35 -6.88
N GLU A 36 2.18 8.29 -6.60
CA GLU A 36 2.77 8.49 -5.27
C GLU A 36 1.72 8.69 -4.17
N ASN A 37 0.65 9.45 -4.45
CA ASN A 37 -0.44 9.66 -3.51
C ASN A 37 -1.14 8.36 -3.11
N HIS A 38 -1.36 7.46 -4.07
CA HIS A 38 -1.98 6.15 -3.84
C HIS A 38 -1.04 5.24 -3.04
N ILE A 39 0.25 5.24 -3.37
CA ILE A 39 1.26 4.49 -2.62
C ILE A 39 1.35 4.99 -1.16
N LYS A 40 1.40 6.30 -0.94
CA LYS A 40 1.44 6.90 0.40
C LYS A 40 0.24 6.46 1.23
N TYR A 41 -0.97 6.52 0.65
CA TYR A 41 -2.17 6.04 1.31
C TYR A 41 -2.11 4.54 1.64
N LEU A 42 -1.70 3.70 0.68
CA LEU A 42 -1.56 2.25 0.89
C LEU A 42 -0.57 1.94 2.01
N CYS A 43 0.58 2.61 2.05
CA CYS A 43 1.58 2.42 3.08
C CYS A 43 1.08 2.84 4.46
N GLU A 44 0.36 3.97 4.58
CA GLU A 44 -0.21 4.41 5.85
C GLU A 44 -1.29 3.44 6.36
N GLN A 45 -2.18 2.95 5.48
CA GLN A 45 -3.18 1.95 5.83
C GLN A 45 -2.53 0.61 6.22
N ALA A 46 -1.55 0.14 5.44
CA ALA A 46 -0.82 -1.09 5.75
C ALA A 46 -0.08 -0.97 7.10
N LYS A 47 0.51 0.18 7.38
CA LYS A 47 1.18 0.45 8.66
C LYS A 47 0.22 0.39 9.84
N ASP A 48 -0.99 0.97 9.73
CA ASP A 48 -2.00 0.88 10.79
C ASP A 48 -2.44 -0.57 11.05
N ILE A 49 -2.58 -1.39 10.00
CA ILE A 49 -2.92 -2.81 10.12
C ILE A 49 -1.77 -3.59 10.78
N LEU A 50 -0.55 -3.47 10.23
CA LEU A 50 0.63 -4.19 10.72
C LEU A 50 1.04 -3.75 12.14
N SER A 51 0.75 -2.50 12.54
CA SER A 51 1.03 -2.03 13.90
C SER A 51 0.15 -2.69 14.97
N LYS A 52 -0.96 -3.32 14.58
CA LYS A 52 -1.87 -4.06 15.47
C LYS A 52 -1.48 -5.53 15.59
N GLU A 53 -0.58 -6.02 14.75
CA GLU A 53 -0.10 -7.41 14.77
C GLU A 53 1.05 -7.59 15.77
N SER A 54 1.19 -8.81 16.29
CA SER A 54 2.27 -9.15 17.22
C SER A 54 3.55 -9.57 16.48
N ASN A 55 4.71 -9.39 17.11
CA ASN A 55 6.01 -9.86 16.59
C ASN A 55 6.01 -11.35 16.20
N VAL A 56 5.15 -12.14 16.84
CA VAL A 56 4.85 -13.52 16.48
C VAL A 56 3.36 -13.61 16.17
N GLN A 57 3.00 -13.78 14.90
CA GLN A 57 1.61 -13.85 14.45
C GLN A 57 1.21 -15.31 14.25
N GLU A 58 0.14 -15.74 14.93
CA GLU A 58 -0.45 -17.07 14.69
C GLU A 58 -1.24 -17.06 13.38
N VAL A 59 -0.98 -18.04 12.51
CA VAL A 59 -1.69 -18.23 11.23
C VAL A 59 -2.37 -19.61 11.20
N LYS A 60 -3.61 -19.66 10.70
CA LYS A 60 -4.39 -20.91 10.62
C LYS A 60 -4.06 -21.69 9.35
N CYS A 61 -3.88 -23.01 9.46
CA CYS A 61 -3.63 -23.89 8.31
C CYS A 61 -4.92 -24.16 7.50
N PRO A 62 -4.83 -24.46 6.18
CA PRO A 62 -3.62 -24.58 5.35
C PRO A 62 -3.09 -23.24 4.80
N VAL A 63 -1.77 -23.07 4.76
CA VAL A 63 -1.11 -21.88 4.19
C VAL A 63 0.02 -22.29 3.25
N THR A 64 0.29 -21.46 2.24
CA THR A 64 1.48 -21.58 1.39
C THR A 64 2.53 -20.61 1.89
N VAL A 65 3.70 -21.12 2.27
CA VAL A 65 4.82 -20.30 2.73
C VAL A 65 5.71 -19.97 1.52
N CYS A 66 5.87 -18.68 1.24
CA CYS A 66 6.78 -18.18 0.20
C CYS A 66 8.03 -17.58 0.87
N GLY A 67 9.21 -17.88 0.33
CA GLY A 67 10.48 -17.28 0.75
C GLY A 67 10.74 -15.94 0.05
N ASP A 68 12.01 -15.59 -0.12
CA ASP A 68 12.42 -14.33 -0.75
C ASP A 68 11.84 -14.14 -2.16
N VAL A 69 11.34 -12.92 -2.41
CA VAL A 69 10.85 -12.44 -3.71
C VAL A 69 11.76 -11.27 -4.13
N HIS A 70 13.03 -11.59 -4.39
CA HIS A 70 14.01 -10.65 -4.96
C HIS A 70 13.99 -10.73 -6.50
#